data_AF-A0A2V6DZG9-F1
#
_entry.id   AF-A0A2V6DZG9-F1
#
_cell.length_a   1.000
_cell.length_b   1.000
_cell.length_c   1.000
_cell.angle_alpha   90.00
_cell.angle_beta   90.00
_cell.angle_gamma   90.00
#
_symmetry.space_group_name_H-M   'P 1'
#
loop_
_entity.id
_entity.type
_entity.pdbx_description
1 polymer ?
#
loop_
_entity_poly.entity_id
_entity_poly.type
_entity_poly.pdbx_seq_one_letter_code
_entity_poly.pdbx_strand_id
1 'polypeptide(L)'
;MKVFLKTLLAILVAIVIAGAIFLTNLIWFRPWSLNLVYEKTFVEVIFNEPELLISLGLVAINNAVYPSYQKLIDSFKGVLPKTTTDDGVWTLPNGDAYYTYALRENTTTTLNPNELHELGLR
;
A
#
# COMPACT_ATOMS: atom_id res chain seq x y z
N MET A 1 -39.78 -21.94 -34.42
CA MET A 1 -40.19 -21.03 -33.32
C MET A 1 -40.27 -21.73 -31.95
N LYS A 2 -40.95 -22.87 -31.78
CA LYS A 2 -41.09 -23.56 -30.48
C LYS A 2 -39.77 -24.06 -29.86
N VAL A 3 -38.82 -24.53 -30.67
CA VAL A 3 -37.50 -25.00 -30.17
C VAL A 3 -36.67 -23.82 -29.65
N PHE A 4 -36.65 -22.71 -30.41
CA PHE A 4 -35.96 -21.47 -30.01
C PHE A 4 -36.48 -20.91 -28.68
N LEU A 5 -37.81 -20.90 -28.47
CA LEU A 5 -38.40 -20.43 -27.23
C LEU A 5 -38.06 -21.33 -26.03
N LYS A 6 -37.99 -22.66 -26.25
CA LYS A 6 -37.59 -23.61 -25.20
C LYS A 6 -36.11 -23.47 -24.83
N THR A 7 -35.21 -23.28 -25.79
CA THR A 7 -33.80 -23.03 -25.51
C THR A 7 -33.60 -21.69 -24.82
N LEU A 8 -34.32 -20.63 -25.21
CA LEU A 8 -34.29 -19.35 -24.53
C LEU A 8 -34.74 -19.47 -23.06
N LEU A 9 -35.85 -20.15 -22.81
CA LEU A 9 -36.36 -20.40 -21.46
C LEU A 9 -35.35 -21.21 -20.63
N ALA A 10 -34.76 -22.26 -21.21
CA ALA A 10 -33.76 -23.09 -20.52
C ALA A 10 -32.51 -22.29 -20.16
N ILE A 11 -32.04 -21.40 -21.03
CA ILE A 11 -30.92 -20.49 -20.75
C ILE A 11 -31.29 -19.54 -19.60
N LEU A 12 -32.49 -18.97 -19.62
CA LEU A 12 -32.98 -18.09 -18.55
C LEU A 12 -32.99 -18.80 -17.19
N VAL A 13 -33.51 -20.03 -17.15
CA VAL A 13 -33.53 -20.86 -15.94
C VAL A 13 -32.10 -21.18 -15.47
N ALA A 14 -31.20 -21.53 -16.39
CA ALA A 14 -29.80 -21.80 -16.06
C ALA A 14 -29.09 -20.57 -15.47
N ILE A 15 -29.35 -19.37 -16.00
CA ILE A 15 -28.80 -18.11 -15.48
C ILE A 15 -29.32 -17.84 -14.07
N VAL A 16 -30.62 -18.05 -13.83
CA VAL A 16 -31.21 -17.86 -12.48
C VAL A 16 -30.59 -18.83 -11.48
N ILE A 17 -30.40 -20.10 -11.86
CA ILE A 17 -29.74 -21.10 -11.02
C ILE A 17 -28.29 -20.71 -10.74
N ALA A 18 -27.53 -20.29 -11.76
CA ALA A 18 -26.15 -19.85 -11.60
C ALA A 18 -26.04 -18.63 -10.67
N GLY A 19 -26.95 -17.67 -10.80
CA GLY A 19 -27.04 -16.51 -9.92
C GLY A 19 -27.35 -16.89 -8.47
N ALA A 20 -28.29 -17.82 -8.25
CA ALA A 20 -28.62 -18.32 -6.93
C ALA A 20 -27.43 -19.04 -6.27
N ILE A 21 -26.69 -19.86 -7.03
CA ILE A 21 -25.46 -20.51 -6.55
C ILE A 21 -24.41 -19.48 -6.18
N PHE A 22 -24.19 -18.48 -7.03
CA PHE A 22 -23.24 -17.40 -6.78
C PHE A 22 -23.59 -16.63 -5.49
N LEU A 23 -24.85 -16.21 -5.33
CA LEU A 23 -25.31 -15.49 -4.14
C LEU A 23 -25.24 -16.34 -2.88
N THR A 24 -25.59 -17.62 -2.97
CA THR A 24 -25.49 -18.54 -1.83
C THR A 24 -24.04 -18.72 -1.40
N ASN A 25 -23.13 -18.85 -2.36
CA ASN A 25 -21.69 -18.93 -2.08
C ASN A 25 -21.15 -17.61 -1.48
N LEU A 26 -21.58 -16.46 -2.01
CA LEU A 26 -21.18 -15.14 -1.52
C LEU A 26 -21.63 -14.91 -0.07
N ILE A 27 -22.89 -15.23 0.26
CA ILE A 27 -23.47 -14.94 1.58
C ILE A 27 -23.02 -15.95 2.66
N TRP A 28 -22.99 -17.26 2.37
CA TRP A 28 -22.77 -18.29 3.41
C TRP A 28 -21.42 -19.02 3.31
N PHE A 29 -20.66 -18.90 2.22
CA PHE A 29 -19.38 -19.60 2.01
C PHE A 29 -18.22 -18.64 1.67
N ARG A 30 -17.06 -19.18 1.26
CA ARG A 30 -15.92 -18.39 0.74
C ARG A 30 -16.17 -18.00 -0.72
N PRO A 31 -16.24 -16.70 -1.04
CA PRO A 31 -16.37 -16.21 -2.41
C PRO A 31 -15.20 -16.64 -3.32
N TRP A 32 -15.48 -16.73 -4.62
CA TRP A 32 -14.47 -17.09 -5.64
C TRP A 32 -13.42 -16.01 -5.94
N SER A 33 -13.58 -14.81 -5.37
CA SER A 33 -12.64 -13.70 -5.54
C SER A 33 -12.30 -13.11 -4.18
N LEU A 34 -11.03 -12.74 -4.01
CA LEU A 34 -10.56 -12.02 -2.82
C LEU A 34 -11.30 -10.70 -2.65
N ASN A 35 -11.58 -9.96 -3.72
CA ASN A 35 -12.31 -8.69 -3.64
C ASN A 35 -13.71 -8.87 -3.03
N LEU A 36 -14.42 -9.93 -3.44
CA LEU A 36 -15.74 -10.26 -2.88
C LEU A 36 -15.67 -10.67 -1.40
N VAL A 37 -14.59 -11.34 -0.98
CA VAL A 37 -14.34 -11.65 0.43
C VAL A 37 -14.17 -10.34 1.22
N TYR A 38 -13.29 -9.45 0.75
CA TYR A 38 -13.03 -8.18 1.42
C TYR A 38 -14.28 -7.31 1.51
N GLU A 39 -15.01 -7.14 0.41
CA GLU A 39 -16.24 -6.34 0.38
C GLU A 39 -17.30 -6.91 1.33
N LYS A 40 -17.53 -8.22 1.32
CA LYS A 40 -18.46 -8.87 2.25
C LYS A 40 -18.06 -8.63 3.70
N THR A 41 -16.82 -8.95 4.08
CA THR A 41 -16.33 -8.78 5.45
C THR A 41 -16.41 -7.32 5.88
N PHE A 42 -16.08 -6.39 4.99
CA PHE A 42 -16.16 -4.98 5.27
C PHE A 42 -17.60 -4.51 5.52
N VAL A 43 -18.54 -4.95 4.70
CA VAL A 43 -19.98 -4.67 4.86
C VAL A 43 -20.52 -5.30 6.14
N GLU A 44 -20.14 -6.53 6.44
CA GLU A 44 -20.51 -7.24 7.66
C GLU A 44 -19.97 -6.51 8.92
N VAL A 45 -18.72 -6.05 8.88
CA VAL A 45 -18.11 -5.23 9.94
C VAL A 45 -18.82 -3.88 10.07
N ILE A 46 -19.18 -3.20 8.97
CA ILE A 46 -19.94 -1.95 8.99
C ILE A 46 -21.27 -2.13 9.75
N PHE A 47 -22.00 -3.20 9.43
CA PHE A 47 -23.34 -3.41 10.00
C PHE A 47 -23.30 -3.94 11.43
N ASN A 48 -22.32 -4.77 11.76
CA ASN A 48 -22.21 -5.39 13.09
C ASN A 48 -21.42 -4.53 14.08
N GLU A 49 -20.45 -3.75 13.61
CA GLU A 49 -19.52 -2.98 14.43
C GLU A 49 -19.34 -1.55 13.86
N PRO A 50 -20.39 -0.72 13.88
CA PRO A 50 -20.32 0.63 13.30
C PRO A 50 -19.27 1.53 13.98
N GLU A 51 -18.97 1.27 15.25
CA GLU A 51 -17.90 1.91 16.03
C GLU A 51 -16.51 1.71 15.39
N LEU A 52 -16.29 0.57 14.72
CA LEU A 52 -15.04 0.28 14.03
C LEU A 52 -14.79 1.24 12.86
N LEU A 53 -15.82 1.81 12.24
CA LEU A 53 -15.61 2.77 11.14
C LEU A 53 -14.94 4.06 11.62
N ILE A 54 -15.22 4.43 12.87
CA ILE A 54 -14.60 5.57 13.54
C ILE A 54 -13.23 5.16 14.09
N SER A 55 -13.10 3.97 14.68
CA SER A 55 -11.83 3.50 15.27
C SER A 55 -10.76 3.10 14.24
N LEU A 56 -11.16 2.52 13.10
CA LEU A 56 -10.32 2.24 11.93
C LEU A 56 -9.93 3.54 11.21
N GLY A 57 -10.52 4.68 11.59
CA GLY A 57 -10.11 5.99 11.14
C GLY A 57 -10.24 6.19 9.64
N LEU A 58 -11.17 5.51 8.96
CA LEU A 58 -11.31 5.59 7.50
C LEU A 58 -11.52 7.04 7.01
N VAL A 59 -12.23 7.85 7.80
CA VAL A 59 -12.38 9.29 7.57
C VAL A 59 -11.05 10.02 7.71
N ALA A 60 -10.27 9.71 8.75
CA ALA A 60 -8.96 10.31 8.98
C ALA A 60 -7.93 9.87 7.92
N ILE A 61 -7.96 8.62 7.46
CA ILE A 61 -7.09 8.12 6.41
C ILE A 61 -7.35 8.89 5.10
N ASN A 62 -8.61 8.99 4.68
CA ASN A 62 -8.96 9.67 3.44
C ASN A 62 -8.76 11.19 3.52
N ASN A 63 -9.06 11.82 4.66
CA ASN A 63 -9.06 13.29 4.76
C ASN A 63 -7.77 13.88 5.32
N ALA A 64 -6.95 13.11 6.03
CA ALA A 64 -5.72 13.60 6.64
C ALA A 64 -4.49 12.82 6.17
N VAL A 65 -4.51 11.49 6.20
CA VAL A 65 -3.32 10.67 5.87
C VAL A 65 -2.97 10.78 4.40
N TYR A 66 -3.88 10.42 3.48
CA TYR A 66 -3.60 10.48 2.04
C TYR A 66 -3.21 11.89 1.57
N PRO A 67 -3.93 12.97 1.94
CA PRO A 67 -3.52 14.31 1.57
C PRO A 67 -2.16 14.72 2.15
N SER A 68 -1.81 14.25 3.37
CA SER A 68 -0.50 14.56 3.97
C SER A 68 0.65 13.83 3.28
N TYR A 69 0.47 12.55 2.93
CA TYR A 69 1.44 11.83 2.11
C TYR A 69 1.55 12.42 0.71
N GLN A 70 0.46 12.91 0.13
CA GLN A 70 0.51 13.62 -1.15
C GLN A 70 1.37 14.89 -1.05
N LYS A 71 1.24 15.67 0.02
CA LYS A 71 2.11 16.84 0.27
C LYS A 71 3.60 16.45 0.36
N LEU A 72 3.91 15.33 1.01
CA LEU A 72 5.28 14.83 1.10
C LEU A 72 5.81 14.41 -0.28
N ILE A 73 5.00 13.70 -1.07
CA ILE A 73 5.33 13.31 -2.45
C ILE A 73 5.58 14.55 -3.30
N ASP A 74 4.71 15.56 -3.22
CA ASP A 74 4.84 16.79 -4.00
C ASP A 74 6.08 17.58 -3.58
N SER A 75 6.42 17.60 -2.30
CA SER A 75 7.68 18.16 -1.79
C SER A 75 8.89 17.45 -2.40
N PHE A 76 8.93 16.11 -2.39
CA PHE A 76 10.02 15.36 -3.00
C PHE A 76 10.10 15.57 -4.52
N LYS A 77 8.97 15.62 -5.23
CA LYS A 77 8.93 15.97 -6.65
C LYS A 77 9.48 17.38 -6.92
N GLY A 78 9.27 18.33 -6.02
CA GLY A 78 9.84 19.68 -6.13
C GLY A 78 11.35 19.75 -5.83
N VAL A 79 11.86 18.84 -5.01
CA VAL A 79 13.31 18.72 -4.72
C VAL A 79 14.04 17.95 -5.81
N LEU A 80 13.41 16.96 -6.42
CA LEU A 80 14.02 16.05 -7.40
C LEU A 80 14.80 16.76 -8.54
N PRO A 81 14.30 17.84 -9.18
CA PRO A 81 15.07 18.54 -10.22
C PRO A 81 16.33 19.27 -9.71
N LYS A 82 16.49 19.42 -8.39
CA LYS A 82 17.61 20.11 -7.74
C LYS A 82 18.69 19.14 -7.25
N THR A 83 18.45 17.82 -7.35
CA THR A 83 19.41 16.81 -6.90
C THR A 83 20.48 16.58 -7.95
N THR A 84 21.69 16.26 -7.50
CA THR A 84 22.81 15.84 -8.35
C THR A 84 22.86 14.32 -8.48
N THR A 85 23.68 13.82 -9.40
CA THR A 85 24.03 12.39 -9.50
C THR A 85 25.25 12.01 -8.64
N ASP A 86 25.74 12.95 -7.84
CA ASP A 86 26.79 12.70 -6.87
C ASP A 86 26.15 12.15 -5.59
N ASP A 87 26.43 10.89 -5.27
CA ASP A 87 25.70 10.07 -4.30
C ASP A 87 26.27 10.16 -2.87
N GLY A 88 27.12 11.15 -2.60
CA GLY A 88 27.76 11.34 -1.31
C GLY A 88 27.25 12.53 -0.51
N VAL A 89 27.33 12.41 0.81
CA VAL A 89 27.06 13.52 1.74
C VAL A 89 28.08 14.66 1.61
N TRP A 90 29.24 14.41 0.98
CA TRP A 90 30.25 15.43 0.65
C TRP A 90 29.72 16.52 -0.30
N THR A 91 28.62 16.25 -1.02
CA THR A 91 27.92 17.25 -1.84
C THR A 91 27.23 18.34 -1.01
N LEU A 92 26.99 18.09 0.27
CA LEU A 92 26.34 19.02 1.18
C LEU A 92 27.34 20.02 1.77
N PRO A 93 26.88 21.22 2.18
CA PRO A 93 27.70 22.11 3.00
C PRO A 93 28.21 21.39 4.25
N ASN A 94 29.52 21.40 4.48
CA ASN A 94 30.19 20.68 5.57
C ASN A 94 30.03 19.15 5.55
N GLY A 95 29.86 18.55 4.37
CA GLY A 95 29.64 17.11 4.20
C GLY A 95 30.70 16.21 4.84
N ASP A 96 31.98 16.58 4.80
CA ASP A 96 33.06 15.82 5.43
C ASP A 96 32.96 15.78 6.95
N ALA A 97 32.60 16.92 7.56
CA ALA A 97 32.37 17.01 9.00
C ALA A 97 31.13 16.23 9.41
N TYR A 98 30.05 16.30 8.60
CA TYR A 98 28.85 15.50 8.80
C TYR A 98 29.14 14.00 8.72
N TYR A 99 29.88 13.55 7.71
CA TYR A 99 30.22 12.14 7.54
C TYR A 99 31.06 11.63 8.71
N THR A 100 32.05 12.41 9.17
CA THR A 100 32.87 12.08 10.33
C THR A 100 32.03 11.94 11.60
N TYR A 101 31.06 12.83 11.80
CA TYR A 101 30.11 12.74 12.92
C TYR A 101 29.22 11.51 12.80
N ALA A 102 28.56 11.31 11.66
CA ALA A 102 27.65 10.21 11.40
C ALA A 102 28.35 8.85 11.56
N LEU A 103 29.61 8.75 11.15
CA LEU A 103 30.41 7.54 11.31
C LEU A 103 30.54 7.16 12.79
N ARG A 104 30.87 8.13 13.66
CA ARG A 104 31.00 7.91 15.10
C ARG A 104 29.69 7.50 15.74
N GLU A 105 28.61 8.19 15.40
CA GLU A 105 27.26 7.92 15.94
C GLU A 105 26.77 6.51 15.58
N ASN A 106 27.10 5.99 14.39
CA ASN A 106 26.59 4.69 13.93
C ASN A 106 27.50 3.50 14.23
N THR A 107 28.78 3.71 14.52
CA THR A 107 29.76 2.60 14.61
C THR A 107 30.55 2.55 15.91
N THR A 108 30.38 3.51 16.82
CA THR A 108 31.18 3.67 18.06
C THR A 108 32.69 3.76 17.85
N THR A 109 33.15 3.78 16.59
CA THR A 109 34.57 3.85 16.25
C THR A 109 35.12 5.24 16.53
N THR A 110 36.39 5.29 16.90
CA THR A 110 37.14 6.54 17.02
C THR A 110 37.97 6.84 15.78
N LEU A 111 38.09 5.86 14.86
CA LEU A 111 38.79 6.00 13.59
C LEU A 111 38.15 7.09 12.74
N ASN A 112 38.98 7.85 12.04
CA ASN A 112 38.49 8.77 11.03
C ASN A 112 38.10 8.01 9.73
N PRO A 113 37.29 8.62 8.84
CA PRO A 113 36.83 7.98 7.62
C PRO A 113 37.91 7.30 6.77
N ASN A 114 39.08 7.93 6.62
CA ASN A 114 40.17 7.39 5.81
C ASN A 114 40.79 6.15 6.47
N GLU A 115 41.04 6.20 7.78
CA GLU A 115 41.56 5.05 8.54
C GLU A 115 40.61 3.85 8.46
N LEU A 116 39.30 4.11 8.53
CA LEU A 116 38.30 3.06 8.41
C LEU A 116 38.24 2.49 7.00
N HIS A 117 38.37 3.32 5.95
CA HIS A 117 38.45 2.85 4.57
C HIS A 117 39.67 1.93 4.36
N GLU A 118 40.85 2.37 4.82
CA GLU A 118 42.08 1.57 4.75
C GLU A 118 41.98 0.26 5.53
N LEU A 119 41.30 0.26 6.68
CA LEU A 119 41.01 -0.97 7.40
C LEU A 119 40.14 -1.92 6.57
N GLY A 120 39.14 -1.40 5.85
CA GLY A 120 38.23 -2.20 5.01
C GLY A 120 38.84 -2.72 3.71
N LEU A 121 39.95 -2.15 3.25
CA LEU A 121 40.69 -2.62 2.06
C LEU A 121 41.65 -3.80 2.35
N ARG A 122 41.93 -4.09 3.61
CA ARG A 122 42.82 -5.17 4.04
C ARG A 122 42.10 -6.51 4.10
#